data_AF-A0A9X0A0W7-F1
#
_entry.id   AF-A0A9X0A0W7-F1
#
_cell.length_a   1.000
_cell.length_b   1.000
_cell.length_c   1.000
_cell.angle_alpha   90.00
_cell.angle_beta   90.00
_cell.angle_gamma   90.00
#
_symmetry.space_group_name_H-M   'P 1'
#
loop_
_entity.id
_entity.type
_entity.pdbx_description
1 polymer ?
#
loop_
_entity_poly.entity_id
_entity_poly.type
_entity_poly.pdbx_seq_one_letter_code
_entity_poly.pdbx_strand_id
1 'polypeptide(L)'
;MRAGKLGFLYFIVSLWVRTLFSPFDVVEAREKTIYALGSGCRPGTFVNSIVLGCQTCPNRTFSDKYNATKCSICKECFGKRNKIAQACTLTSNTICKCQDGFYFNDFLYCLKCKPCKRRHGVKQNCSATSDTVCERCEKNVTGPKPVDPVATTSTTWLQIILYGIVGLLVILIIALGLVCWRKKKRPRKVVRKPGNCDEPSTRTNSTEIIEAVENPYSSLPFISGRQGTEKMLRDVAYTLINDLAQDLNPQNRWKQLGGYLNFDSTQIGNFAIDGQNATQTMLQEWGQKDGATVVALQRTFGSMKWRKEERMVGKYV
;
A
#
# COMPACT_ATOMS: atom_id res chain seq x y z
N MET A 1 -47.06 -37.56 -21.19
CA MET A 1 -46.56 -36.23 -21.61
C MET A 1 -47.01 -35.19 -20.59
N ARG A 2 -46.11 -34.69 -19.73
CA ARG A 2 -46.27 -33.45 -18.92
C ARG A 2 -44.95 -33.18 -18.16
N ALA A 3 -43.91 -32.85 -18.91
CA ALA A 3 -42.68 -32.26 -18.38
C ALA A 3 -42.45 -30.96 -19.16
N GLY A 4 -42.93 -29.83 -18.64
CA GLY A 4 -42.96 -28.60 -19.44
C GLY A 4 -43.23 -27.30 -18.69
N LYS A 5 -42.97 -27.23 -17.37
CA LYS A 5 -43.12 -25.95 -16.63
C LYS A 5 -41.94 -25.58 -15.73
N LEU A 6 -41.14 -26.53 -15.24
CA LEU A 6 -40.00 -26.21 -14.39
C LEU A 6 -38.77 -25.71 -15.17
N GLY A 7 -38.53 -26.25 -16.38
CA GLY A 7 -37.38 -25.83 -17.21
C GLY A 7 -37.49 -24.41 -17.76
N PHE A 8 -38.72 -23.92 -17.99
CA PHE A 8 -38.96 -22.60 -18.58
C PHE A 8 -38.70 -21.45 -17.57
N LEU A 9 -39.03 -21.67 -16.29
CA LEU A 9 -38.72 -20.72 -15.21
C LEU A 9 -37.23 -20.62 -14.93
N TYR A 10 -36.48 -21.74 -15.02
CA TYR A 10 -35.02 -21.73 -14.86
C TYR A 10 -34.32 -21.00 -16.02
N PHE A 11 -34.86 -21.14 -17.23
CA PHE A 11 -34.35 -20.44 -18.43
C PHE A 11 -34.60 -18.92 -18.35
N ILE A 12 -35.76 -18.50 -17.85
CA ILE A 12 -36.07 -17.07 -17.67
C ILE A 12 -35.16 -16.47 -16.59
N VAL A 13 -35.03 -17.09 -15.41
CA VAL A 13 -34.18 -16.55 -14.33
C VAL A 13 -32.70 -16.49 -14.74
N SER A 14 -32.21 -17.45 -15.53
CA SER A 14 -30.83 -17.41 -16.04
C SER A 14 -30.61 -16.37 -17.15
N LEU A 15 -31.64 -16.01 -17.93
CA LEU A 15 -31.58 -14.87 -18.85
C LEU A 15 -31.55 -13.52 -18.10
N TRP A 16 -32.27 -13.37 -16.98
CA TRP A 16 -32.24 -12.14 -16.17
C TRP A 16 -30.93 -11.93 -15.40
N VAL A 17 -30.25 -13.01 -14.98
CA VAL A 17 -28.95 -12.91 -14.30
C VAL A 17 -27.82 -12.60 -15.29
N ARG A 18 -27.95 -13.00 -16.56
CA ARG A 18 -26.99 -12.67 -17.63
C ARG A 18 -27.16 -11.26 -18.19
N THR A 19 -28.31 -10.62 -18.03
CA THR A 19 -28.53 -9.23 -18.47
C THR A 19 -28.23 -8.19 -17.39
N LEU A 20 -28.03 -8.58 -16.13
CA LEU A 20 -27.65 -7.68 -15.03
C LEU A 20 -26.17 -7.68 -14.66
N PHE A 21 -25.37 -8.57 -15.26
CA PHE A 21 -23.91 -8.57 -15.15
C PHE A 21 -23.30 -8.58 -16.55
N SER A 22 -23.33 -7.42 -17.21
CA SER A 22 -22.39 -7.09 -18.28
C SER A 22 -21.09 -6.58 -17.66
N PRO A 23 -19.93 -7.22 -17.88
CA PRO A 23 -18.64 -6.64 -17.57
C PRO A 23 -18.01 -6.16 -18.88
N PHE A 24 -18.56 -5.14 -19.51
CA PHE A 24 -17.92 -4.50 -20.67
C PHE A 24 -18.34 -3.04 -20.75
N ASP A 25 -17.63 -2.20 -19.99
CA ASP A 25 -17.21 -0.87 -20.45
C ASP A 25 -15.70 -0.80 -20.20
N VAL A 26 -14.98 -1.47 -21.09
CA VAL A 26 -13.56 -1.24 -21.31
C VAL A 26 -13.44 0.21 -21.76
N VAL A 27 -12.85 1.01 -20.88
CA VAL A 27 -11.87 2.06 -21.16
C VAL A 27 -11.65 2.29 -22.66
N GLU A 28 -12.37 3.25 -23.25
CA GLU A 28 -11.91 3.94 -24.45
C GLU A 28 -11.60 5.38 -24.06
N ALA A 29 -10.31 5.61 -23.89
CA ALA A 29 -9.74 6.94 -23.73
C ALA A 29 -9.99 7.76 -25.00
N ARG A 30 -10.67 8.90 -24.87
CA ARG A 30 -10.50 10.00 -25.81
C ARG A 30 -10.39 11.32 -25.07
N GLU A 31 -9.15 11.79 -25.06
CA GLU A 31 -8.72 13.16 -25.33
C GLU A 31 -9.25 14.31 -24.45
N LYS A 32 -8.27 15.04 -23.90
CA LYS A 32 -8.36 16.41 -23.36
C LYS A 32 -9.06 16.44 -22.00
N THR A 33 -8.36 16.43 -20.87
CA THR A 33 -7.55 17.56 -20.40
C THR A 33 -6.83 17.08 -19.14
N ILE A 34 -5.54 16.77 -19.24
CA ILE A 34 -4.70 16.50 -18.06
C ILE A 34 -4.32 17.86 -17.48
N TYR A 35 -5.18 18.46 -16.68
CA TYR A 35 -4.78 19.43 -15.65
C TYR A 35 -5.84 19.47 -14.56
N ALA A 36 -5.63 18.69 -13.50
CA ALA A 36 -6.12 19.03 -12.18
C ALA A 36 -5.41 18.19 -11.10
N LEU A 37 -4.63 18.88 -10.27
CA LEU A 37 -4.46 18.64 -8.83
C LEU A 37 -3.68 17.38 -8.40
N GLY A 38 -2.45 17.59 -7.94
CA GLY A 38 -1.79 16.78 -6.90
C GLY A 38 -1.47 15.32 -7.20
N SER A 39 -1.70 14.83 -8.41
CA SER A 39 -1.43 13.44 -8.79
C SER A 39 -0.02 13.30 -9.35
N GLY A 40 0.87 12.69 -8.57
CA GLY A 40 2.19 12.32 -9.06
C GLY A 40 2.11 11.41 -10.29
N CYS A 41 3.10 11.50 -11.17
CA CYS A 41 3.25 10.64 -12.33
C CYS A 41 3.38 9.18 -11.91
N ARG A 42 2.60 8.31 -12.55
CA ARG A 42 2.59 6.88 -12.26
C ARG A 42 3.80 6.17 -12.89
N PRO A 43 4.18 4.97 -12.43
CA PRO A 43 5.09 4.10 -13.17
C PRO A 43 4.64 3.95 -14.63
N GLY A 44 5.59 3.89 -15.55
CA GLY A 44 5.34 3.97 -17.00
C GLY A 44 5.27 5.37 -17.57
N THR A 45 5.37 6.40 -16.72
CA THR A 45 5.43 7.79 -17.14
C THR A 45 6.63 8.52 -16.52
N PHE A 46 7.01 9.63 -17.13
CA PHE A 46 8.03 10.55 -16.63
C PHE A 46 7.49 11.99 -16.59
N VAL A 47 8.03 12.80 -15.69
CA VAL A 47 7.70 14.21 -15.52
C VAL A 47 8.35 15.00 -16.65
N ASN A 48 7.54 15.64 -17.50
CA ASN A 48 8.02 16.55 -18.52
C ASN A 48 7.78 18.00 -18.07
N SER A 49 8.86 18.70 -17.74
CA SER A 49 8.81 20.11 -17.28
C SER A 49 8.35 21.09 -18.38
N ILE A 50 8.49 20.74 -19.66
CA ILE A 50 8.08 21.58 -20.79
C ILE A 50 6.56 21.54 -20.96
N VAL A 51 5.97 20.35 -20.78
CA VAL A 51 4.53 20.12 -20.93
C VAL A 51 3.82 20.19 -19.56
N LEU A 52 4.54 20.52 -18.47
CA LEU A 52 4.02 20.60 -17.10
C LEU A 52 3.11 19.40 -16.73
N GLY A 53 3.52 18.19 -17.13
CA GLY A 53 2.67 17.00 -17.04
C GLY A 53 3.42 15.68 -17.15
N CYS A 54 2.68 14.58 -17.03
CA CYS A 54 3.23 13.23 -17.11
C CYS A 54 3.15 12.72 -18.55
N GLN A 55 4.29 12.30 -19.09
CA GLN A 55 4.38 11.73 -20.43
C GLN A 55 4.75 10.25 -20.35
N THR A 56 4.21 9.44 -21.26
CA THR A 56 4.52 7.99 -21.32
C THR A 56 5.96 7.74 -21.72
N CYS A 57 6.54 6.67 -21.17
CA CYS A 57 7.89 6.27 -21.55
C CYS A 57 7.97 5.89 -23.05
N PRO A 58 8.99 6.36 -23.77
CA PRO A 58 9.20 5.99 -25.16
C PRO A 58 9.55 4.51 -25.31
N ASN A 59 9.46 3.98 -26.54
CA ASN A 59 9.79 2.59 -26.84
C ASN A 59 11.19 2.21 -26.34
N ARG A 60 11.32 0.96 -25.86
CA ARG A 60 12.53 0.42 -25.22
C ARG A 60 12.96 1.13 -23.93
N THR A 61 12.03 1.83 -23.27
CA THR A 61 12.26 2.40 -21.93
C THR A 61 11.13 2.09 -20.96
N PHE A 62 11.43 2.14 -19.67
CA PHE A 62 10.49 1.86 -18.60
C PHE A 62 10.72 2.81 -17.41
N SER A 63 9.70 2.94 -16.57
CA SER A 63 9.75 3.67 -15.31
C SER A 63 8.97 2.86 -14.27
N ASP A 64 9.66 2.37 -13.25
CA ASP A 64 9.10 1.60 -12.13
C ASP A 64 8.72 2.49 -10.93
N LYS A 65 9.11 3.77 -10.97
CA LYS A 65 8.93 4.73 -9.87
C LYS A 65 7.85 5.75 -10.18
N TYR A 66 7.19 6.22 -9.12
CA TYR A 66 6.36 7.42 -9.20
C TYR A 66 7.24 8.65 -9.40
N ASN A 67 6.73 9.63 -10.15
CA ASN A 67 7.41 10.92 -10.40
C ASN A 67 8.82 10.78 -10.99
N ALA A 68 9.05 9.76 -11.82
CA ALA A 68 10.34 9.62 -12.49
C ALA A 68 10.61 10.84 -13.38
N THR A 69 11.80 11.43 -13.29
CA THR A 69 12.20 12.55 -14.17
C THR A 69 12.64 12.08 -15.56
N LYS A 70 12.98 10.80 -15.68
CA LYS A 70 13.46 10.14 -16.91
C LYS A 70 13.10 8.67 -16.89
N CYS A 71 12.81 8.10 -18.06
CA CYS A 71 12.66 6.66 -18.23
C CYS A 71 14.03 5.96 -18.34
N SER A 72 14.13 4.80 -17.71
CA SER A 72 15.29 3.91 -17.78
C SER A 72 15.25 3.09 -19.07
N ILE A 73 16.41 2.85 -19.68
CA ILE A 73 16.50 2.02 -20.88
C ILE A 73 16.32 0.55 -20.49
N CYS A 74 15.51 -0.18 -21.25
CA CYS A 74 15.31 -1.61 -21.06
C CYS A 74 16.63 -2.37 -21.23
N LYS A 75 16.94 -3.25 -20.29
CA LYS A 75 18.09 -4.17 -20.40
C LYS A 75 17.85 -5.14 -21.55
N GLU A 76 18.89 -5.41 -22.32
CA GLU A 76 18.88 -6.50 -23.30
C GLU A 76 19.55 -7.75 -22.71
N CYS A 77 19.06 -8.92 -23.08
CA CYS A 77 19.59 -10.19 -22.63
C CYS A 77 20.79 -10.58 -23.49
N PHE A 78 21.98 -10.10 -23.11
CA PHE A 78 23.23 -10.41 -23.79
C PHE A 78 23.78 -11.79 -23.38
N GLY A 79 24.39 -12.51 -24.33
CA GLY A 79 25.07 -13.78 -24.08
C GLY A 79 24.37 -15.00 -24.70
N LYS A 80 25.15 -16.05 -24.97
CA LYS A 80 24.64 -17.30 -25.57
C LYS A 80 23.71 -18.00 -24.58
N ARG A 81 22.56 -18.49 -25.06
CA ARG A 81 21.56 -19.24 -24.29
C ARG A 81 20.84 -18.44 -23.19
N ASN A 82 20.89 -17.11 -23.26
CA ASN A 82 19.97 -16.24 -22.53
C ASN A 82 18.64 -16.16 -23.28
N LYS A 83 17.53 -16.27 -22.55
CA LYS A 83 16.17 -16.08 -23.06
C LYS A 83 15.45 -15.01 -22.22
N ILE A 84 14.57 -14.26 -22.87
CA ILE A 84 13.73 -13.27 -22.18
C ILE A 84 12.71 -14.04 -21.33
N ALA A 85 12.76 -13.84 -20.01
CA ALA A 85 11.77 -14.37 -19.08
C ALA A 85 10.53 -13.49 -19.04
N GLN A 86 10.76 -12.18 -19.01
CA GLN A 86 9.75 -11.15 -19.02
C GLN A 86 10.24 -10.04 -19.96
N ALA A 87 9.41 -9.71 -20.95
CA ALA A 87 9.68 -8.61 -21.86
C ALA A 87 9.58 -7.27 -21.12
N CYS A 88 10.33 -6.27 -21.59
CA CYS A 88 10.24 -4.93 -21.05
C CYS A 88 8.82 -4.37 -21.26
N THR A 89 8.28 -3.76 -20.21
CA THR A 89 7.01 -3.02 -20.27
C THR A 89 7.28 -1.57 -19.90
N LEU A 90 6.27 -0.70 -20.04
CA LEU A 90 6.41 0.69 -19.57
C LEU A 90 6.76 0.76 -18.08
N THR A 91 6.34 -0.21 -17.27
CA THR A 91 6.49 -0.22 -15.81
C THR A 91 7.60 -1.12 -15.30
N SER A 92 8.18 -1.98 -16.13
CA SER A 92 9.13 -3.01 -15.67
C SER A 92 10.23 -3.27 -16.69
N ASN A 93 11.44 -3.53 -16.18
CA ASN A 93 12.59 -3.86 -17.00
C ASN A 93 12.48 -5.27 -17.59
N THR A 94 13.25 -5.55 -18.63
CA THR A 94 13.46 -6.91 -19.14
C THR A 94 14.10 -7.79 -18.07
N ILE A 95 13.51 -8.97 -17.83
CA ILE A 95 14.11 -10.00 -16.98
C ILE A 95 14.66 -11.10 -17.88
N CYS A 96 15.94 -11.41 -17.71
CA CYS A 96 16.63 -12.46 -18.46
C CYS A 96 16.69 -13.74 -17.63
N LYS A 97 16.47 -14.89 -18.27
CA LYS A 97 16.70 -16.21 -17.70
C LYS A 97 17.58 -17.04 -18.63
N CYS A 98 18.34 -17.98 -18.07
CA CYS A 98 19.02 -18.97 -18.90
C CYS A 98 18.01 -19.94 -19.54
N GLN A 99 18.38 -20.54 -20.67
CA GLN A 99 17.63 -21.63 -21.30
C GLN A 99 17.47 -22.81 -20.33
N ASP A 100 16.45 -23.65 -20.53
CA ASP A 100 16.21 -24.78 -19.64
C ASP A 100 17.42 -25.73 -19.62
N GLY A 101 17.84 -26.15 -18.43
CA GLY A 101 19.08 -26.90 -18.22
C GLY A 101 20.34 -26.03 -18.10
N PHE A 102 20.19 -24.71 -17.88
CA PHE A 102 21.29 -23.77 -17.60
C PHE A 102 21.00 -22.91 -16.37
N TYR A 103 22.05 -22.48 -15.68
CA TYR A 103 21.99 -21.60 -14.51
C TYR A 103 22.97 -20.42 -14.65
N PHE A 104 22.68 -19.30 -13.99
CA PHE A 104 23.60 -18.17 -13.90
C PHE A 104 24.71 -18.44 -12.89
N ASN A 105 25.96 -18.22 -13.30
CA ASN A 105 27.07 -18.12 -12.35
C ASN A 105 27.17 -16.71 -11.74
N ASP A 106 28.10 -16.52 -10.81
CA ASP A 106 28.36 -15.22 -10.14
C ASP A 106 28.68 -14.08 -11.11
N PHE A 107 29.11 -14.40 -12.34
CA PHE A 107 29.44 -13.47 -13.42
C PHE A 107 28.32 -13.33 -14.48
N LEU A 108 27.09 -13.79 -14.19
CA LEU A 108 25.93 -13.73 -15.08
C LEU A 108 26.07 -14.48 -16.42
N TYR A 109 26.95 -15.48 -16.49
CA TYR A 109 27.03 -16.40 -17.62
C TYR A 109 26.14 -17.63 -17.40
N CYS A 110 25.46 -18.05 -18.47
CA CYS A 110 24.65 -19.28 -18.47
C CYS A 110 25.53 -20.53 -18.63
N LEU A 111 25.72 -21.26 -17.54
CA LEU A 111 26.44 -22.53 -17.51
C LEU A 111 25.46 -23.69 -17.56
N LYS A 112 25.84 -24.77 -18.25
CA LYS A 112 25.01 -25.98 -18.37
C LYS A 112 24.95 -26.66 -17.01
N CYS A 113 23.75 -27.01 -16.55
CA CYS A 113 23.57 -27.79 -15.33
C CYS A 113 24.32 -29.13 -15.45
N LYS A 114 25.07 -29.50 -14.42
CA LYS A 114 25.81 -30.76 -14.40
C LYS A 114 24.84 -31.92 -14.12
N PRO A 115 24.86 -32.99 -14.93
CA PRO A 115 24.14 -34.21 -14.59
C PRO A 115 24.88 -34.96 -13.47
N CYS A 116 24.13 -35.61 -12.59
CA CYS A 116 24.74 -36.48 -11.58
C CYS A 116 25.34 -37.73 -12.21
N LYS A 117 26.54 -38.08 -11.76
CA LYS A 117 27.26 -39.28 -12.20
C LYS A 117 26.55 -40.54 -11.70
N ARG A 118 26.85 -41.69 -12.32
CA ARG A 118 26.38 -42.99 -11.83
C ARG A 118 26.68 -43.15 -10.32
N ARG A 119 25.74 -43.74 -9.58
CA ARG A 119 25.76 -43.90 -8.11
C ARG A 119 25.62 -42.60 -7.29
N HIS A 120 25.27 -41.49 -7.93
CA HIS A 120 24.92 -40.24 -7.25
C HIS A 120 23.50 -39.82 -7.66
N GLY A 121 22.67 -39.47 -6.68
CA GLY A 121 21.34 -38.90 -6.86
C GLY A 121 21.38 -37.37 -6.80
N VAL A 122 20.33 -36.74 -7.33
CA VAL A 122 20.18 -35.29 -7.22
C VAL A 122 19.71 -34.96 -5.80
N LYS A 123 20.57 -34.28 -5.03
CA LYS A 123 20.22 -33.73 -3.71
C LYS A 123 19.47 -32.41 -3.86
N GLN A 124 19.91 -31.58 -4.81
CA GLN A 124 19.30 -30.31 -5.14
C GLN A 124 19.24 -30.15 -6.65
N ASN A 125 18.05 -29.86 -7.16
CA ASN A 125 17.85 -29.57 -8.58
C ASN A 125 18.56 -28.27 -8.98
N CYS A 126 18.98 -28.22 -10.24
CA CYS A 126 19.48 -27.00 -10.86
C CYS A 126 18.40 -25.90 -10.82
N SER A 127 18.80 -24.68 -10.48
CA SER A 127 17.93 -23.51 -10.39
C SER A 127 18.42 -22.40 -11.33
N ALA A 128 17.73 -21.25 -11.34
CA ALA A 128 18.16 -20.10 -12.14
C ALA A 128 19.54 -19.56 -11.73
N THR A 129 19.98 -19.79 -10.49
CA THR A 129 21.21 -19.23 -9.92
C THR A 129 22.15 -20.29 -9.33
N SER A 130 21.79 -21.57 -9.38
CA SER A 130 22.58 -22.65 -8.78
C SER A 130 22.63 -23.89 -9.67
N ASP A 131 23.79 -24.55 -9.72
CA ASP A 131 23.96 -25.84 -10.40
C ASP A 131 23.20 -26.97 -9.66
N THR A 132 23.10 -28.12 -10.31
CA THR A 132 22.66 -29.37 -9.68
C THR A 132 23.66 -29.78 -8.60
N VAL A 133 23.17 -30.05 -7.39
CA VAL A 133 23.98 -30.64 -6.32
C VAL A 133 23.70 -32.14 -6.27
N CYS A 134 24.77 -32.93 -6.38
CA CYS A 134 24.70 -34.39 -6.41
C CYS A 134 25.23 -35.00 -5.12
N GLU A 135 24.58 -36.04 -4.64
CA GLU A 135 24.96 -36.78 -3.44
C GLU A 135 25.07 -38.28 -3.75
N ARG A 136 25.95 -39.02 -3.05
CA ARG A 136 26.05 -40.46 -3.26
C ARG A 136 24.76 -41.14 -2.84
N CYS A 137 24.27 -42.05 -3.66
CA CYS A 137 23.18 -42.93 -3.25
C CYS A 137 23.72 -43.83 -2.13
N GLU A 138 23.27 -43.63 -0.90
CA GLU A 138 23.57 -44.55 0.19
C GLU A 138 22.94 -45.90 -0.14
N LYS A 139 23.76 -46.95 -0.17
CA LYS A 139 23.30 -48.32 -0.40
C LYS A 139 22.59 -48.93 0.81
N ASN A 140 22.53 -48.22 1.93
CA ASN A 140 21.98 -48.71 3.17
C ASN A 140 20.84 -47.82 3.63
N VAL A 141 19.73 -47.91 2.92
CA VAL A 141 18.44 -47.67 3.52
C VAL A 141 17.72 -49.02 3.49
N THR A 142 17.96 -49.85 4.51
CA THR A 142 16.82 -50.58 5.09
C THR A 142 15.75 -49.52 5.26
N GLY A 143 14.70 -49.59 4.45
CA GLY A 143 13.62 -48.63 4.41
C GLY A 143 13.22 -48.19 5.82
N PRO A 144 12.73 -46.96 6.01
CA PRO A 144 11.95 -46.71 7.22
C PRO A 144 10.91 -47.84 7.29
N LYS A 145 10.90 -48.58 8.40
CA LYS A 145 9.82 -49.53 8.67
C LYS A 145 8.51 -48.80 8.38
N PRO A 146 7.50 -49.48 7.81
CA PRO A 146 6.16 -48.91 7.71
C PRO A 146 5.82 -48.38 9.09
N VAL A 147 5.70 -47.06 9.21
CA VAL A 147 5.15 -46.47 10.42
C VAL A 147 3.72 -46.99 10.42
N ASP A 148 3.43 -47.89 11.35
CA ASP A 148 2.07 -48.35 11.60
C ASP A 148 1.17 -47.11 11.61
N PRO A 149 0.00 -47.15 10.96
CA PRO A 149 -0.89 -45.99 10.94
C PRO A 149 -1.22 -45.63 12.38
N VAL A 150 -0.62 -44.54 12.85
CA VAL A 150 -1.01 -43.89 14.09
C VAL A 150 -2.50 -43.59 13.95
N ALA A 151 -3.29 -44.32 14.71
CA ALA A 151 -4.71 -44.09 14.88
C ALA A 151 -4.88 -42.65 15.35
N THR A 152 -5.15 -41.75 14.41
CA THR A 152 -5.45 -40.34 14.69
C THR A 152 -6.90 -40.30 15.14
N THR A 153 -7.12 -40.66 16.40
CA THR A 153 -8.41 -40.49 17.05
C THR A 153 -8.64 -39.00 17.31
N SER A 154 -9.70 -38.47 16.70
CA SER A 154 -10.52 -37.38 17.24
C SER A 154 -9.96 -35.93 17.20
N THR A 155 -9.46 -35.45 16.07
CA THR A 155 -9.30 -34.00 15.83
C THR A 155 -10.48 -33.36 15.10
N THR A 156 -11.37 -34.15 14.51
CA THR A 156 -12.54 -33.65 13.75
C THR A 156 -13.66 -33.15 14.65
N TRP A 157 -13.94 -33.85 15.76
CA TRP A 157 -15.03 -33.49 16.68
C TRP A 157 -14.78 -32.15 17.40
N LEU A 158 -13.52 -31.87 17.78
CA LEU A 158 -13.14 -30.59 18.39
C LEU A 158 -13.34 -29.42 17.42
N GLN A 159 -13.04 -29.62 16.13
CA GLN A 159 -13.24 -28.61 15.10
C GLN A 159 -14.73 -28.33 14.86
N ILE A 160 -15.56 -29.38 14.81
CA ILE A 160 -17.02 -29.22 14.64
C ILE A 160 -17.64 -28.46 15.82
N ILE A 161 -17.21 -28.75 17.05
CA ILE A 161 -17.67 -28.04 18.25
C ILE A 161 -17.21 -26.57 18.22
N LEU A 162 -15.97 -26.31 17.81
CA LEU A 162 -15.45 -24.95 17.68
C LEU A 162 -16.24 -24.12 16.67
N TYR A 163 -16.51 -24.66 15.48
CA TYR A 163 -17.31 -23.96 14.45
C TYR A 163 -18.76 -23.73 14.88
N GLY A 164 -19.35 -24.68 15.61
CA GLY A 164 -20.70 -24.54 16.19
C GLY A 164 -20.78 -23.39 17.19
N ILE A 165 -19.82 -23.29 18.11
CA ILE A 165 -19.76 -22.21 19.12
C ILE A 165 -19.57 -20.85 18.44
N VAL A 166 -18.66 -20.75 17.46
CA VAL A 166 -18.43 -19.51 16.71
C VAL A 166 -19.69 -19.08 15.95
N GLY A 167 -20.39 -20.01 15.29
CA GLY A 167 -21.65 -19.73 14.61
C GLY A 167 -22.73 -19.20 15.56
N LEU A 168 -22.87 -19.77 16.75
CA LEU A 168 -23.85 -19.35 17.75
C LEU A 168 -23.54 -17.95 18.30
N LEU A 169 -22.26 -17.63 18.52
CA LEU A 169 -21.83 -16.29 18.92
C LEU A 169 -22.15 -15.24 17.85
N VAL A 170 -21.91 -15.53 16.57
CA VAL A 170 -22.25 -14.63 15.45
C VAL A 170 -23.76 -14.40 15.37
N ILE A 171 -24.57 -15.45 15.54
CA ILE A 171 -26.04 -15.33 15.56
C ILE A 171 -26.50 -14.47 16.73
N LEU A 172 -25.91 -14.62 17.93
CA LEU A 172 -26.20 -13.76 19.08
C LEU A 172 -25.81 -12.30 18.81
N ILE A 173 -24.66 -12.04 18.19
CA ILE A 173 -24.23 -10.68 17.83
C ILE A 173 -25.21 -10.05 16.83
N ILE A 174 -25.65 -10.81 15.82
CA ILE A 174 -26.64 -10.35 14.84
C ILE A 174 -27.99 -10.09 15.52
N ALA A 175 -28.45 -10.98 16.39
CA ALA A 175 -29.70 -10.81 17.14
C ALA A 175 -29.65 -9.58 18.06
N LEU A 176 -28.54 -9.37 18.79
CA LEU A 176 -28.31 -8.19 19.60
C LEU A 176 -28.27 -6.91 18.74
N GLY A 177 -27.61 -6.97 17.58
CA GLY A 177 -27.61 -5.89 16.59
C GLY A 177 -29.02 -5.53 16.13
N LEU A 178 -29.85 -6.53 15.79
CA LEU A 178 -31.25 -6.35 15.39
C LEU A 178 -32.12 -5.83 16.54
N VAL A 179 -31.92 -6.27 17.78
CA VAL A 179 -32.62 -5.76 18.96
C VAL A 179 -32.22 -4.32 19.26
N CYS A 180 -30.93 -3.98 19.18
CA CYS A 180 -30.43 -2.62 19.32
C CYS A 180 -30.95 -1.72 18.20
N TRP A 181 -31.04 -2.22 16.96
CA TRP A 181 -31.67 -1.52 15.84
C TRP A 181 -33.17 -1.29 16.07
N ARG A 182 -33.90 -2.28 16.58
CA ARG A 182 -35.32 -2.15 16.93
C ARG A 182 -35.55 -1.18 18.09
N LYS A 183 -34.64 -1.13 19.07
CA LYS A 183 -34.67 -0.14 20.16
C LYS A 183 -34.37 1.28 19.66
N LYS A 184 -33.47 1.43 18.68
CA LYS A 184 -33.12 2.72 18.05
C LYS A 184 -34.23 3.25 17.11
N LYS A 185 -35.10 2.38 16.59
CA LYS A 185 -36.25 2.74 15.73
C LYS A 185 -37.55 3.08 16.49
N ARG A 186 -37.56 3.21 17.82
CA ARG A 186 -38.71 3.81 18.51
C ARG A 186 -38.71 5.33 18.25
N PRO A 187 -39.74 5.91 17.60
CA PRO A 187 -39.81 7.34 17.39
C PRO A 187 -39.95 8.05 18.74
N ARG A 188 -39.14 9.10 18.99
CA ARG A 188 -39.34 10.01 20.12
C ARG A 188 -40.72 10.66 19.96
N LYS A 189 -41.66 10.35 20.86
CA LYS A 189 -42.86 11.17 21.04
C LYS A 189 -42.42 12.53 21.57
N VAL A 190 -42.70 13.58 20.80
CA VAL A 190 -42.60 14.97 21.23
C VAL A 190 -43.61 15.18 22.36
N VAL A 191 -43.13 15.40 23.58
CA VAL A 191 -43.96 15.84 24.71
C VAL A 191 -43.82 17.36 24.80
N ARG A 192 -44.92 18.07 24.53
CA ARG A 192 -45.07 19.51 24.79
C ARG A 192 -45.21 19.73 26.31
N LYS A 193 -44.59 20.78 26.83
CA LYS A 193 -44.79 21.28 28.19
C LYS A 193 -45.45 22.67 28.12
N PRO A 194 -46.46 23.01 28.94
CA PRO A 194 -47.21 24.27 28.82
C PRO A 194 -46.73 25.37 29.78
N GLY A 195 -46.98 26.63 29.36
CA GLY A 195 -47.04 27.88 30.14
C GLY A 195 -45.73 28.67 30.24
N ASN A 196 -45.61 29.97 29.91
CA ASN A 196 -46.60 31.01 29.63
C ASN A 196 -45.99 32.20 28.83
N CYS A 197 -46.87 33.08 28.33
CA CYS A 197 -46.79 34.18 27.34
C CYS A 197 -45.86 35.37 27.73
N ASP A 198 -45.37 36.25 26.82
CA ASP A 198 -46.13 37.16 25.95
C ASP A 198 -45.49 37.51 24.57
N GLU A 199 -46.39 37.86 23.64
CA GLU A 199 -46.33 38.41 22.27
C GLU A 199 -46.49 39.96 22.40
N PRO A 200 -46.10 40.88 21.46
CA PRO A 200 -46.36 40.75 20.02
C PRO A 200 -45.32 41.26 19.01
N SER A 201 -45.34 40.57 17.85
CA SER A 201 -45.32 41.07 16.47
C SER A 201 -44.50 42.31 16.11
N THR A 202 -43.56 42.18 15.15
CA THR A 202 -43.66 42.86 13.84
C THR A 202 -42.78 42.16 12.79
N ARG A 203 -43.46 41.55 11.81
CA ARG A 203 -43.22 41.57 10.35
C ARG A 203 -41.91 42.23 9.86
N THR A 204 -41.12 41.52 9.05
CA THR A 204 -40.83 41.84 7.61
C THR A 204 -39.69 40.95 7.09
N ASN A 205 -39.97 40.17 6.05
CA ASN A 205 -38.95 39.55 5.18
C ASN A 205 -38.32 40.65 4.32
N SER A 206 -36.99 40.59 4.07
CA SER A 206 -36.39 40.64 2.72
C SER A 206 -34.85 40.72 2.77
N THR A 207 -34.23 39.74 2.10
CA THR A 207 -33.02 39.77 1.22
C THR A 207 -31.68 40.37 1.68
N GLU A 208 -30.70 39.46 1.73
CA GLU A 208 -29.46 39.45 0.91
C GLU A 208 -28.48 40.62 1.03
N ILE A 209 -27.29 40.37 1.60
CA ILE A 209 -25.98 40.65 0.97
C ILE A 209 -24.97 39.58 1.43
N ILE A 210 -24.31 38.95 0.45
CA ILE A 210 -23.13 38.10 0.60
C ILE A 210 -21.95 39.01 0.91
N GLU A 211 -21.30 38.82 2.06
CA GLU A 211 -19.98 39.41 2.34
C GLU A 211 -18.93 38.31 2.32
N ALA A 212 -18.00 38.43 1.37
CA ALA A 212 -16.92 37.50 1.15
C ALA A 212 -15.94 37.53 2.33
N VAL A 213 -15.72 36.38 2.97
CA VAL A 213 -14.59 36.19 3.88
C VAL A 213 -13.31 36.16 3.04
N GLU A 214 -12.48 37.19 3.21
CA GLU A 214 -11.15 37.27 2.63
C GLU A 214 -10.28 36.07 3.02
N ASN A 215 -9.62 35.53 1.99
CA ASN A 215 -8.60 34.50 2.07
C ASN A 215 -7.30 35.08 2.68
N PRO A 216 -6.77 34.55 3.80
CA PRO A 216 -5.54 35.06 4.39
C PRO A 216 -4.33 34.40 3.72
N TYR A 217 -4.06 34.73 2.45
CA TYR A 217 -2.77 34.51 1.82
C TYR A 217 -2.43 35.69 0.90
N SER A 218 -1.99 36.79 1.51
CA SER A 218 -0.78 37.52 1.08
C SER A 218 -0.73 38.88 1.75
N SER A 219 0.33 39.10 2.54
CA SER A 219 1.26 40.25 2.49
C SER A 219 1.68 40.83 3.85
N LEU A 220 3.01 40.91 4.01
CA LEU A 220 3.83 41.85 4.81
C LEU A 220 4.04 41.58 6.32
N PRO A 221 5.13 42.11 6.96
CA PRO A 221 6.40 42.61 6.43
C PRO A 221 7.65 41.91 7.01
N PHE A 222 8.79 42.13 6.35
CA PHE A 222 10.13 41.83 6.85
C PHE A 222 10.48 42.76 8.03
N ILE A 223 10.70 42.21 9.22
CA ILE A 223 11.42 42.87 10.31
C ILE A 223 12.53 41.93 10.79
N SER A 224 13.76 42.44 10.67
CA SER A 224 14.99 41.76 11.01
C SER A 224 15.09 41.51 12.51
N GLY A 225 15.20 40.24 12.89
CA GLY A 225 15.43 39.76 14.25
C GLY A 225 16.43 38.60 14.24
N ARG A 226 17.68 38.91 13.88
CA ARG A 226 18.92 38.20 14.27
C ARG A 226 18.79 36.75 14.80
N GLN A 227 18.58 35.79 13.92
CA GLN A 227 19.05 34.40 14.04
C GLN A 227 19.08 33.79 12.64
N GLY A 228 20.14 33.03 12.32
CA GLY A 228 20.38 32.50 10.97
C GLY A 228 19.18 31.75 10.42
N THR A 229 18.97 31.85 9.10
CA THR A 229 17.91 31.17 8.36
C THR A 229 17.89 29.68 8.67
N GLU A 230 17.04 29.23 9.59
CA GLU A 230 16.91 27.82 9.93
C GLU A 230 16.46 27.06 8.69
N LYS A 231 17.25 26.06 8.27
CA LYS A 231 16.91 25.22 7.11
C LYS A 231 15.61 24.46 7.40
N MET A 232 14.64 24.57 6.49
CA MET A 232 13.43 23.76 6.55
C MET A 232 13.77 22.30 6.23
N LEU A 233 13.06 21.35 6.82
CA LEU A 233 13.29 19.93 6.57
C LEU A 233 13.09 19.57 5.09
N ARG A 234 12.12 20.21 4.41
CA ARG A 234 11.83 20.00 2.99
C ARG A 234 12.96 20.42 2.05
N ASP A 235 13.88 21.28 2.51
CA ASP A 235 15.00 21.80 1.72
C ASP A 235 16.28 20.97 1.91
N VAL A 236 16.25 19.97 2.81
CA VAL A 236 17.39 19.07 3.07
C VAL A 236 17.37 17.87 2.12
N ALA A 237 18.56 17.35 1.81
CA ALA A 237 18.71 16.13 1.03
C ALA A 237 17.89 14.97 1.61
N TYR A 238 17.17 14.27 0.73
CA TYR A 238 16.30 13.12 1.06
C TYR A 238 17.04 11.97 1.77
N THR A 239 18.38 11.97 1.74
CA THR A 239 19.24 11.03 2.47
C THR A 239 19.00 11.08 3.98
N LEU A 240 18.75 12.26 4.56
CA LEU A 240 18.44 12.38 5.99
C LEU A 240 17.16 11.62 6.36
N ILE A 241 16.11 11.74 5.55
CA ILE A 241 14.82 11.07 5.78
C ILE A 241 14.98 9.55 5.63
N ASN A 242 15.77 9.10 4.65
CA ASN A 242 16.06 7.68 4.45
C ASN A 242 16.85 7.06 5.60
N ASP A 243 17.86 7.78 6.11
CA ASP A 243 18.66 7.31 7.25
C ASP A 243 17.80 7.21 8.52
N LEU A 244 16.95 8.21 8.77
CA LEU A 244 15.97 8.18 9.87
C LEU A 244 14.97 7.03 9.71
N ALA A 245 14.51 6.77 8.49
CA ALA A 245 13.56 5.69 8.24
C ALA A 245 14.14 4.30 8.54
N GLN A 246 15.41 4.05 8.21
CA GLN A 246 16.08 2.78 8.53
C GLN A 246 16.12 2.53 10.04
N ASP A 247 16.27 3.58 10.85
CA ASP A 247 16.33 3.48 12.31
C ASP A 247 14.94 3.43 12.96
N LEU A 248 13.95 4.15 12.41
CA LEU A 248 12.66 4.37 13.06
C LEU A 248 11.56 3.39 12.63
N ASN A 249 11.59 2.87 11.40
CA ASN A 249 10.56 1.95 10.88
C ASN A 249 10.56 0.57 11.57
N PRO A 250 11.70 -0.15 11.71
CA PRO A 250 11.70 -1.52 12.23
C PRO A 250 11.13 -1.66 13.66
N GLN A 251 11.24 -0.60 14.47
CA GLN A 251 10.78 -0.57 15.86
C GLN A 251 9.45 0.16 16.05
N ASN A 252 8.79 0.61 14.98
CA ASN A 252 7.62 1.51 15.03
C ASN A 252 7.83 2.78 15.88
N ARG A 253 9.09 3.18 16.09
CA ARG A 253 9.46 4.33 16.92
C ARG A 253 8.93 5.62 16.31
N TRP A 254 8.78 5.66 14.99
CA TRP A 254 8.12 6.74 14.27
C TRP A 254 6.73 7.12 14.82
N LYS A 255 5.97 6.18 15.43
CA LYS A 255 4.68 6.50 16.07
C LYS A 255 4.84 7.44 17.27
N GLN A 256 5.85 7.20 18.09
CA GLN A 256 6.18 8.06 19.23
C GLN A 256 6.64 9.43 18.74
N LEU A 257 7.49 9.45 17.70
CA LEU A 257 7.91 10.70 17.07
C LEU A 257 6.71 11.47 16.52
N GLY A 258 5.77 10.81 15.85
CA GLY A 258 4.55 11.43 15.32
C GLY A 258 3.73 12.17 16.38
N GLY A 259 3.63 11.59 17.58
CA GLY A 259 3.00 12.26 18.73
C GLY A 259 3.71 13.56 19.13
N TYR A 260 5.04 13.57 19.17
CA TYR A 260 5.83 14.76 19.47
C TYR A 260 5.82 15.81 18.35
N LEU A 261 5.56 15.38 17.11
CA LEU A 261 5.39 16.26 15.94
C LEU A 261 3.94 16.79 15.80
N ASN A 262 3.10 16.59 16.83
CA ASN A 262 1.69 17.01 16.87
C ASN A 262 0.83 16.42 15.74
N PHE A 263 1.03 15.14 15.41
CA PHE A 263 0.06 14.38 14.64
C PHE A 263 -0.99 13.75 15.55
N ASP A 264 -2.23 13.72 15.09
CA ASP A 264 -3.31 13.01 15.80
C ASP A 264 -3.21 11.48 15.61
N SER A 265 -3.99 10.74 16.41
CA SER A 265 -3.99 9.26 16.35
C SER A 265 -4.46 8.70 15.01
N THR A 266 -5.31 9.43 14.28
CA THR A 266 -5.82 9.03 12.97
C THR A 266 -4.75 9.20 11.89
N GLN A 267 -4.04 10.33 11.90
CA GLN A 267 -2.90 10.61 11.02
C GLN A 267 -1.77 9.60 11.25
N ILE A 268 -1.42 9.33 12.50
CA ILE A 268 -0.43 8.29 12.85
C ILE A 268 -0.90 6.91 12.36
N GLY A 269 -2.20 6.61 12.46
CA GLY A 269 -2.80 5.39 11.91
C GLY A 269 -2.69 5.30 10.40
N ASN A 270 -2.88 6.41 9.68
CA ASN A 270 -2.78 6.47 8.22
C ASN A 270 -1.34 6.23 7.74
N PHE A 271 -0.33 6.73 8.45
CA PHE A 271 1.06 6.44 8.12
C PHE A 271 1.41 4.95 8.31
N ALA A 272 0.69 4.23 9.19
CA ALA A 272 0.90 2.80 9.42
C ALA A 272 0.41 1.91 8.27
N ILE A 273 -0.36 2.46 7.32
CA ILE A 273 -0.85 1.73 6.14
C ILE A 273 0.32 1.15 5.33
N ASP A 274 1.43 1.89 5.24
CA ASP A 274 2.70 1.40 4.69
C ASP A 274 3.81 1.50 5.75
N GLY A 275 3.87 0.48 6.62
CA GLY A 275 4.83 0.44 7.73
C GLY A 275 6.31 0.50 7.33
N GLN A 276 6.66 0.14 6.10
CA GLN A 276 8.04 0.20 5.58
C GLN A 276 8.45 1.62 5.17
N ASN A 277 7.48 2.49 4.89
CA ASN A 277 7.68 3.88 4.47
C ASN A 277 7.07 4.91 5.44
N ALA A 278 6.56 4.47 6.59
CA ALA A 278 5.81 5.31 7.52
C ALA A 278 6.60 6.54 8.01
N THR A 279 7.87 6.37 8.38
CA THR A 279 8.74 7.50 8.78
C THR A 279 8.92 8.50 7.65
N GLN A 280 9.12 8.02 6.41
CA GLN A 280 9.33 8.87 5.25
C GLN A 280 8.08 9.71 4.97
N THR A 281 6.91 9.07 4.91
CA THR A 281 5.64 9.76 4.68
C THR A 281 5.35 10.78 5.78
N MET A 282 5.53 10.39 7.05
CA MET A 282 5.29 11.27 8.19
C MET A 282 6.22 12.50 8.20
N LEU A 283 7.52 12.30 7.97
CA LEU A 283 8.48 13.41 7.94
C LEU A 283 8.32 14.29 6.71
N GLN A 284 7.89 13.73 5.57
CA GLN A 284 7.53 14.50 4.38
C GLN A 284 6.30 15.38 4.63
N GLU A 285 5.26 14.85 5.27
CA GLU A 285 4.08 15.63 5.64
C GLU A 285 4.41 16.68 6.71
N TRP A 286 5.21 16.33 7.72
CA TRP A 286 5.64 17.28 8.75
C TRP A 286 6.47 18.40 8.13
N GLY A 287 7.36 18.09 7.19
CA GLY A 287 8.23 19.05 6.50
C GLY A 287 7.49 20.12 5.68
N GLN A 288 6.18 19.95 5.42
CA GLN A 288 5.35 20.97 4.79
C GLN A 288 4.75 21.98 5.78
N LYS A 289 4.80 21.71 7.08
CA LYS A 289 4.26 22.61 8.12
C LYS A 289 5.19 23.80 8.33
N ASP A 290 4.60 24.95 8.68
CA ASP A 290 5.35 26.11 9.12
C ASP A 290 6.12 25.79 10.41
N GLY A 291 7.40 26.18 10.46
CA GLY A 291 8.30 25.86 11.58
C GLY A 291 8.87 24.45 11.58
N ALA A 292 8.65 23.65 10.53
CA ALA A 292 9.26 22.32 10.37
C ALA A 292 10.75 22.41 9.97
N THR A 293 11.56 23.00 10.84
CA THR A 293 13.00 23.18 10.62
C THR A 293 13.78 21.96 11.10
N VAL A 294 14.98 21.78 10.54
CA VAL A 294 15.92 20.73 10.95
C VAL A 294 16.30 20.90 12.42
N VAL A 295 16.40 22.15 12.89
CA VAL A 295 16.64 22.50 14.29
C VAL A 295 15.47 22.08 15.18
N ALA A 296 14.23 22.34 14.75
CA ALA A 296 13.04 21.89 15.48
C ALA A 296 13.01 20.36 15.59
N LEU A 297 13.31 19.63 14.51
CA LEU A 297 13.38 18.17 14.51
C LEU A 297 14.50 17.66 15.44
N GLN A 298 15.67 18.30 15.43
CA GLN A 298 16.79 17.96 16.32
C GLN A 298 16.40 18.15 17.79
N ARG A 299 15.75 19.28 18.14
CA ARG A 299 15.25 19.54 19.50
C ARG A 299 14.23 18.50 19.95
N THR A 300 13.35 18.06 19.05
CA THR A 300 12.40 16.97 19.32
C THR A 300 13.12 15.67 19.64
N PHE A 301 14.14 15.28 18.87
CA PHE A 301 14.93 14.09 19.21
C PHE A 301 15.68 14.24 20.54
N GLY A 302 16.17 15.45 20.85
CA GLY A 302 16.77 15.77 22.15
C GLY A 302 15.80 15.59 23.32
N SER A 303 14.54 16.06 23.19
CA SER A 303 13.52 15.89 24.24
C SER A 303 13.11 14.43 24.44
N MET A 304 13.13 13.64 23.37
CA MET A 304 12.89 12.18 23.41
C MET A 304 14.10 11.38 23.93
N LYS A 305 15.25 12.03 24.20
CA LYS A 305 16.54 11.40 24.57
C LYS A 305 17.10 10.47 23.47
N TRP A 306 16.76 10.71 22.22
CA TRP A 306 17.17 9.93 21.05
C TRP A 306 18.49 10.46 20.48
N ARG A 307 19.58 10.19 21.21
CA ARG A 307 20.91 10.77 20.94
C ARG A 307 21.49 10.41 19.56
N LYS A 308 21.14 9.25 19.00
CA LYS A 308 21.63 8.81 17.68
C LYS A 308 20.99 9.67 16.58
N GLU A 309 19.67 9.80 16.62
CA GLU A 309 18.85 10.55 15.67
C GLU A 309 19.10 12.07 15.80
N GLU A 310 19.27 12.57 17.03
CA GLU A 310 19.68 13.96 17.30
C GLU A 310 21.02 14.30 16.62
N ARG A 311 22.02 13.42 16.71
CA ARG A 311 23.33 13.58 16.04
C ARG A 311 23.21 13.46 14.51
N MET A 312 22.33 12.60 14.02
CA MET A 312 22.10 12.40 12.59
C MET A 312 21.52 13.68 11.96
N VAL A 313 20.50 14.26 12.58
CA VAL A 313 19.88 15.53 12.15
C VAL A 313 20.84 16.71 12.35
N GLY A 314 21.65 16.69 13.41
CA GLY A 314 22.63 17.74 13.70
C GLY A 314 23.70 17.95 12.63
N LYS A 315 23.89 17.02 11.69
CA LYS A 315 24.79 17.22 10.53
C LYS A 315 24.23 18.23 9.51
N TYR A 316 22.95 18.56 9.60
CA TYR A 316 22.21 19.37 8.64
C TYR A 316 21.71 20.71 9.23
N VAL A 317 21.95 20.93 10.52
CA VAL A 317 21.77 22.22 11.22
C VAL A 317 22.97 23.11 10.92
#